data_AF-A0AAV0WTC9-F1
#
_entry.id   AF-A0AAV0WTC9-F1
#
_cell.length_a   1.000
_cell.length_b   1.000
_cell.length_c   1.000
_cell.angle_alpha   90.00
_cell.angle_beta   90.00
_cell.angle_gamma   90.00
#
_symmetry.space_group_name_H-M   'P 1'
#
loop_
_entity.id
_entity.type
_entity.pdbx_description
1 polymer ?
#
loop_
_entity_poly.entity_id
_entity_poly.type
_entity_poly.pdbx_seq_one_letter_code
_entity_poly.pdbx_strand_id
1 'polypeptide(L)'
;MRIDTENSMTRHEAEDKCLREWQRLWTESTKGRWTYGFIPNVRTRVITPLPFDHYISQIISDHGDFNSKLAGFNLREDPSCKCGHFEETATVGRLSASKQQQGDFEE
;
A
#
# COMPACT_ATOMS: atom_id res chain seq x y z
N MET A 1 14.64 -9.40 -8.94
CA MET A 1 15.62 -10.12 -8.10
C MET A 1 16.20 -11.23 -8.94
N ARG A 2 17.43 -11.07 -9.45
CA ARG A 2 18.14 -12.14 -10.16
C ARG A 2 18.72 -13.06 -9.08
N ILE A 3 18.42 -14.34 -9.17
CA ILE A 3 18.98 -15.35 -8.28
C ILE A 3 20.18 -15.92 -9.02
N ASP A 4 21.37 -15.46 -8.68
CA ASP A 4 22.60 -16.03 -9.22
C ASP A 4 22.80 -17.41 -8.59
N THR A 5 22.57 -18.45 -9.38
CA THR A 5 22.87 -19.82 -8.96
C THR A 5 24.38 -20.01 -9.05
N GLU A 6 25.09 -19.90 -7.93
CA GLU A 6 26.40 -20.56 -7.82
C GLU A 6 26.21 -22.05 -8.14
N ASN A 7 27.18 -22.63 -8.85
CA ASN A 7 27.07 -23.85 -9.68
C ASN A 7 26.81 -25.19 -8.92
N SER A 8 26.12 -25.13 -7.78
CA SER A 8 25.81 -26.26 -6.90
C SER A 8 24.55 -26.07 -6.04
N MET A 9 23.84 -24.94 -6.12
CA MET A 9 22.56 -24.77 -5.41
C MET A 9 21.38 -25.33 -6.20
N THR A 10 20.53 -26.09 -5.53
CA THR A 10 19.20 -26.45 -6.03
C THR A 10 18.28 -25.23 -6.06
N ARG A 11 17.20 -25.30 -6.87
CA ARG A 11 16.16 -24.26 -6.91
C ARG A 11 15.59 -23.95 -5.53
N HIS A 12 15.34 -25.00 -4.73
CA HIS A 12 14.75 -24.86 -3.40
C HIS A 12 15.66 -24.08 -2.45
N GLU A 13 16.96 -24.38 -2.44
CA GLU A 13 17.94 -23.65 -1.62
C GLU A 13 18.05 -22.18 -2.04
N ALA A 14 17.96 -21.91 -3.34
CA ALA A 14 18.00 -20.57 -3.88
C ALA A 14 16.75 -19.75 -3.48
N GLU A 15 15.55 -20.35 -3.54
CA GLU A 15 14.30 -19.77 -3.06
C GLU A 15 14.34 -19.51 -1.55
N ASP A 16 14.85 -20.45 -0.76
CA ASP A 16 14.96 -20.29 0.68
C ASP A 16 15.96 -19.21 1.08
N LYS A 17 17.09 -19.08 0.37
CA LYS A 17 18.03 -17.97 0.54
C LYS A 17 17.37 -16.63 0.24
N CYS A 18 16.61 -16.56 -0.86
CA CYS A 18 15.87 -15.37 -1.27
C CYS A 18 14.81 -14.96 -0.22
N LEU A 19 14.00 -15.90 0.26
CA LEU A 19 12.96 -15.64 1.25
C LEU A 19 13.54 -15.23 2.60
N ARG A 20 14.67 -15.81 3.02
CA ARG A 20 15.36 -15.41 4.25
C ARG A 20 15.88 -13.97 4.15
N GLU A 21 16.51 -13.61 3.05
CA GLU A 21 17.02 -12.25 2.87
C GLU A 21 15.88 -11.23 2.78
N TRP A 22 14.80 -11.56 2.08
CA TRP A 22 13.62 -10.70 2.06
C TRP A 22 13.01 -10.53 3.45
N GLN A 23 12.85 -11.61 4.22
CA GLN A 23 12.38 -11.51 5.60
C GLN A 23 13.27 -10.62 6.46
N ARG A 24 14.60 -10.77 6.35
CA ARG A 24 15.57 -9.95 7.08
C ARG A 24 15.40 -8.46 6.77
N LEU A 25 15.39 -8.11 5.48
CA LEU A 25 15.15 -6.74 5.03
C LEU A 25 13.79 -6.21 5.48
N TRP A 26 12.75 -7.06 5.48
CA TRP A 26 11.40 -6.68 5.85
C TRP A 26 11.26 -6.39 7.34
N THR A 27 11.91 -7.20 8.19
CA THR A 27 11.95 -7.03 9.64
C THR A 27 12.77 -5.80 10.05
N GLU A 28 13.92 -5.57 9.43
CA GLU A 28 14.84 -4.48 9.80
C GLU A 28 14.44 -3.11 9.24
N SER A 29 13.64 -3.07 8.16
CA SER A 29 13.25 -1.81 7.54
C SER A 29 12.35 -0.98 8.45
N THR A 30 12.51 0.34 8.40
CA THR A 30 11.58 1.31 8.99
C THR A 30 10.43 1.69 8.04
N LYS A 31 10.46 1.22 6.79
CA LYS A 31 9.43 1.51 5.77
C LYS A 31 8.29 0.50 5.84
N GLY A 32 7.06 0.91 5.53
CA GLY A 32 5.91 0.00 5.46
C GLY A 32 5.51 -0.64 6.79
N ARG A 33 5.80 0.00 7.93
CA ARG A 33 5.52 -0.58 9.27
C ARG A 33 4.04 -0.84 9.52
N TRP A 34 3.18 -0.04 8.91
CA TRP A 34 1.75 -0.32 8.88
C TRP A 34 1.45 -1.69 8.27
N THR A 35 1.87 -1.90 7.02
CA THR A 35 1.71 -3.18 6.31
C THR A 35 2.40 -4.34 7.03
N TYR A 36 3.55 -4.11 7.67
CA TYR A 36 4.24 -5.11 8.48
C TYR A 36 3.39 -5.62 9.64
N GLY A 37 2.56 -4.76 10.24
CA GLY A 37 1.63 -5.16 11.30
C GLY A 37 0.63 -6.23 10.85
N PHE A 38 0.22 -6.22 9.58
CA PHE A 38 -0.67 -7.24 9.00
C PHE A 38 0.10 -8.45 8.45
N ILE A 39 1.28 -8.21 7.88
CA ILE A 39 2.05 -9.20 7.13
C ILE A 39 3.49 -9.23 7.66
N PRO A 40 3.73 -9.76 8.87
CA PRO A 40 5.08 -9.78 9.46
C PRO A 40 5.97 -10.88 8.85
N ASN A 41 5.36 -11.97 8.38
CA ASN A 41 6.06 -13.14 7.85
C ASN A 41 5.91 -13.24 6.33
N VAL A 42 7.04 -13.13 5.62
CA VAL A 42 7.13 -13.18 4.16
C VAL A 42 6.76 -14.56 3.62
N ARG A 43 7.18 -15.64 4.28
CA ARG A 43 6.89 -17.00 3.82
C ARG A 43 5.39 -17.28 3.90
N THR A 44 4.75 -16.90 5.01
CA THR A 44 3.30 -16.94 5.16
C THR A 44 2.63 -16.11 4.07
N ARG A 45 3.11 -14.89 3.81
CA ARG A 45 2.53 -14.05 2.74
C ARG A 45 2.55 -14.72 1.38
N VAL A 46 3.66 -15.35 1.00
CA VAL A 46 3.82 -15.97 -0.31
C VAL A 46 2.88 -17.16 -0.51
N ILE A 47 2.65 -17.96 0.54
CA ILE A 47 1.78 -19.14 0.46
C ILE A 47 0.30 -18.82 0.71
N THR A 48 0.00 -17.72 1.40
CA THR A 48 -1.39 -17.32 1.70
C THR A 48 -2.02 -16.67 0.48
N PRO A 49 -3.08 -17.26 -0.10
CA PRO A 49 -3.86 -16.62 -1.15
C PRO A 49 -4.67 -15.48 -0.52
N LEU A 50 -4.12 -14.27 -0.59
CA LEU A 50 -4.78 -13.05 -0.15
C LEU A 50 -5.19 -12.22 -1.38
N PRO A 51 -6.48 -12.20 -1.75
CA PRO A 51 -6.95 -11.37 -2.86
C PRO A 51 -6.85 -9.90 -2.46
N PHE A 52 -6.14 -9.13 -3.29
CA PHE A 52 -6.06 -7.68 -3.16
C PHE A 52 -7.11 -7.06 -4.07
N ASP A 53 -8.31 -6.86 -3.52
CA ASP A 53 -9.28 -5.96 -4.14
C ASP A 53 -8.99 -4.51 -3.76
N HIS A 54 -9.82 -3.59 -4.26
CA HIS A 54 -9.70 -2.16 -4.01
C HIS A 54 -9.65 -1.83 -2.50
N TYR A 55 -10.52 -2.44 -1.70
CA TYR A 55 -10.65 -2.12 -0.27
C TYR A 55 -9.50 -2.70 0.55
N ILE A 56 -9.14 -3.97 0.30
CA ILE A 56 -8.03 -4.61 1.00
C ILE A 56 -6.72 -3.87 0.70
N SER A 57 -6.49 -3.45 -0.56
CA SER A 57 -5.29 -2.70 -0.93
C SER A 57 -5.18 -1.37 -0.18
N GLN A 58 -6.28 -0.63 -0.04
CA GLN A 58 -6.32 0.61 0.74
C GLN A 58 -6.03 0.36 2.22
N ILE A 59 -6.66 -0.65 2.83
CA ILE A 59 -6.45 -1.00 4.23
C ILE A 59 -4.99 -1.35 4.50
N ILE A 60 -4.39 -2.27 3.74
CA ILE A 60 -3.03 -2.76 4.05
C ILE A 60 -1.95 -1.71 3.83
N SER A 61 -2.24 -0.69 3.03
CA SER A 61 -1.29 0.34 2.64
C SER A 61 -1.47 1.64 3.43
N ASP A 62 -2.56 1.77 4.21
CA ASP A 62 -2.96 3.03 4.87
C ASP A 62 -3.13 4.17 3.84
N HIS A 63 -3.60 3.82 2.64
CA HIS A 63 -3.81 4.74 1.52
C HIS A 63 -5.26 4.79 1.04
N GLY A 64 -5.61 5.84 0.30
CA GLY A 64 -6.94 6.06 -0.26
C GLY A 64 -7.93 6.69 0.72
N ASP A 65 -9.22 6.45 0.49
CA ASP A 65 -10.34 7.04 1.26
C ASP A 65 -10.69 6.28 2.54
N PHE A 66 -9.93 5.23 2.89
CA PHE A 66 -10.23 4.39 4.05
C PHE A 66 -10.26 5.19 5.36
N ASN A 67 -9.33 6.14 5.54
CA ASN A 67 -9.29 7.00 6.72
C ASN A 67 -10.48 7.96 6.78
N SER A 68 -10.92 8.52 5.64
CA SER A 68 -12.18 9.28 5.53
C SER A 68 -13.39 8.43 5.94
N LYS A 69 -13.46 7.17 5.50
CA LYS A 69 -14.54 6.25 5.87
C LYS A 69 -14.57 5.97 7.37
N LEU A 70 -13.41 5.73 7.99
CA LEU A 70 -13.31 5.55 9.43
C LEU A 70 -13.74 6.80 10.21
N ALA A 71 -13.36 7.99 9.72
CA ALA A 71 -13.78 9.26 10.32
C ALA A 71 -15.30 9.46 10.24
N GLY A 72 -15.93 9.08 9.12
CA GLY A 72 -17.39 9.07 8.99
C GLY A 72 -18.11 8.17 10.00
N PHE A 73 -17.43 7.14 10.53
CA PHE A 73 -17.93 6.28 11.61
C PHE A 73 -17.48 6.70 13.02
N ASN A 74 -16.82 7.85 13.18
CA ASN A 74 -16.21 8.30 14.43
C ASN A 74 -15.16 7.33 15.02
N LEU A 75 -14.52 6.51 14.17
CA LEU A 75 -13.46 5.58 14.56
C LEU A 75 -12.05 6.18 14.42
N ARG A 76 -11.96 7.37 13.82
CA ARG A 76 -10.70 8.08 13.59
C ARG A 76 -10.97 9.59 13.54
N GLU A 77 -10.12 10.37 14.19
CA GLU A 77 -10.26 11.84 14.21
C GLU A 77 -9.75 12.49 12.92
N ASP A 78 -8.62 11.99 12.40
CA ASP A 78 -7.98 12.52 11.20
C ASP A 78 -8.31 11.65 9.97
N PRO A 79 -9.11 12.17 9.00
CA PRO A 79 -9.45 11.46 7.78
C PRO A 79 -8.31 11.44 6.76
N SER A 80 -7.22 12.18 6.98
CA SER A 80 -6.16 12.33 6.00
C SER A 80 -5.34 11.05 5.82
N CYS A 81 -4.86 10.86 4.60
CA CYS A 81 -3.89 9.83 4.31
C CYS A 81 -2.46 10.32 4.61
N LYS A 82 -1.60 9.45 5.11
CA LYS A 82 -0.17 9.76 5.37
C LYS A 82 0.62 10.19 4.14
N CYS A 83 0.13 9.90 2.92
CA CYS A 83 0.77 10.39 1.70
C CYS A 83 0.47 11.87 1.39
N GLY A 84 -0.38 12.53 2.18
CA GLY A 84 -0.73 13.95 2.00
C GLY A 84 -1.79 14.21 0.94
N HIS A 85 -2.30 13.18 0.26
CA HIS A 85 -3.44 13.30 -0.63
C HIS A 85 -4.74 13.10 0.14
N PHE A 86 -5.70 14.01 -0.09
CA PHE A 86 -7.09 13.81 0.28
C PHE A 86 -7.77 12.98 -0.80
N GLU A 87 -8.54 11.99 -0.36
CA GLU A 87 -9.54 11.25 -1.13
C GLU A 87 -9.17 10.93 -2.59
N GLU A 88 -8.56 9.76 -2.81
CA GLU A 88 -8.72 9.09 -4.11
C GLU A 88 -10.00 8.27 -4.05
N THR A 89 -11.12 8.90 -4.40
CA THR A 89 -12.35 8.17 -4.69
C THR A 89 -12.13 7.40 -5.99
N ALA A 90 -12.30 6.08 -5.98
CA ALA A 90 -12.41 5.29 -7.21
C ALA A 90 -13.78 5.53 -7.87
N THR A 91 -14.08 6.78 -8.22
CA THR A 91 -15.18 7.06 -9.15
C THR A 91 -14.67 6.77 -10.54
N VAL A 92 -15.20 5.71 -11.15
CA VAL A 92 -15.28 5.63 -12.61
C VAL A 92 -16.00 6.90 -13.08
N GLY A 93 -15.24 7.85 -13.59
CA GLY A 93 -15.72 9.02 -14.31
C GLY A 93 -16.52 10.04 -13.48
N ARG A 94 -15.82 11.04 -12.94
CA ARG A 94 -16.12 12.45 -13.31
C ARG A 94 -14.95 13.33 -12.94
N LEU A 95 -14.28 13.85 -13.97
CA LEU A 95 -13.47 15.05 -13.87
C LEU A 95 -14.39 16.19 -13.38
N SER A 96 -14.42 16.46 -12.08
CA SER A 96 -14.70 17.80 -11.61
C SER A 96 -13.39 18.56 -11.60
N ALA A 97 -12.97 18.99 -12.80
CA ALA A 97 -12.05 20.09 -12.92
C ALA A 97 -12.70 21.28 -12.20
N SER A 98 -12.13 21.67 -11.08
CA SER A 98 -12.42 22.93 -10.40
C SER A 98 -12.04 24.05 -11.37
N LYS A 99 -13.05 24.57 -12.07
CA LYS A 99 -12.98 25.86 -12.74
C LYS A 99 -12.62 26.88 -11.66
N GLN A 100 -11.38 27.36 -11.66
CA GLN A 100 -11.06 28.65 -11.06
C GLN A 100 -11.92 29.68 -11.80
N GLN A 101 -12.98 30.14 -11.14
CA GLN A 101 -13.67 31.37 -11.54
C GLN A 101 -12.71 32.52 -11.23
N GLN A 102 -12.12 33.06 -12.29
CA GLN A 102 -11.59 34.42 -12.30
C GLN A 102 -12.69 35.27 -12.94
N GLY A 103 -13.57 35.84 -12.10
CA GLY A 103 -14.18 37.15 -12.37
C GLY A 103 -13.22 38.20 -11.82
N ASP A 104 -13.04 39.40 -12.37
CA ASP A 104 -13.94 40.19 -13.19
C ASP A 104 -13.14 41.11 -14.13
N PHE A 105 -13.65 41.31 -15.35
CA PHE A 105 -13.43 42.45 -16.25
C PHE A 105 -14.80 43.18 -16.19
N GLU A 106 -14.96 44.46 -15.84
CA GLU A 106 -14.70 45.73 -16.56
C GLU A 106 -15.04 46.85 -15.53
N GLU A 107 -14.39 48.01 -15.50
CA GLU A 107 -14.42 49.11 -16.49
C GLU A 107 -13.10 49.91 -16.50
#